data_AF-A0AAD6YKL5-F1
#
_entry.id   AF-A0AAD6YKL5-F1
#
_cell.length_a   1.000
_cell.length_b   1.000
_cell.length_c   1.000
_cell.angle_alpha   90.00
_cell.angle_beta   90.00
_cell.angle_gamma   90.00
#
_symmetry.space_group_name_H-M   'P 1'
#
loop_
_entity.id
_entity.type
_entity.pdbx_description
1 polymer ?
#
loop_
_entity_poly.entity_id
_entity_poly.type
_entity_poly.pdbx_seq_one_letter_code
_entity_poly.pdbx_strand_id
1 'polypeptide(L)'
;MVQRFPVSQKDPPAPHKALVKCINKYGMRFEAVHPPEEVLKAMPMWHHPGEDSDKRQENNGQRARCLRMKHTALTIGNGLEMATRLEDPAHSTRATCECAECTDDRDNQGCEDPHACATKAASRLKQIHPRWIPGPGNRNTEMESAVLDEDSGVFIPPDKITSLAQGLRVMTNRGGGRRWSVHPHDPGGEHKFYRVHGTR
;
A
#
# COMPACT_ATOMS: atom_id res chain seq x y z
N MET A 1 -29.17 -9.95 -0.32
CA MET A 1 -29.26 -9.29 -1.64
C MET A 1 -27.90 -8.70 -1.95
N VAL A 2 -27.10 -9.31 -2.83
CA VAL A 2 -25.76 -8.80 -3.18
C VAL A 2 -25.91 -7.95 -4.43
N GLN A 3 -25.77 -6.63 -4.30
CA GLN A 3 -25.77 -5.74 -5.46
C GLN A 3 -24.52 -6.04 -6.31
N ARG A 4 -24.71 -6.54 -7.53
CA ARG A 4 -23.66 -6.70 -8.53
C ARG A 4 -23.72 -5.52 -9.48
N PHE A 5 -22.78 -4.59 -9.37
CA PHE A 5 -22.61 -3.53 -10.35
C PHE A 5 -21.73 -4.05 -11.49
N PRO A 6 -22.04 -3.76 -12.78
CA PRO A 6 -21.09 -3.94 -13.85
C PRO A 6 -19.94 -2.96 -13.62
N VAL A 7 -18.83 -3.44 -13.06
CA VAL A 7 -17.66 -2.62 -12.74
C VAL A 7 -16.78 -2.50 -14.00
N SER A 8 -16.80 -1.32 -14.62
CA SER A 8 -15.75 -0.94 -15.56
C SER A 8 -14.55 -0.41 -14.78
N GLN A 9 -13.36 -0.93 -15.03
CA GLN A 9 -12.13 -0.39 -14.42
C GLN A 9 -11.86 1.07 -14.82
N LYS A 10 -12.35 1.50 -16.00
CA LYS A 10 -12.18 2.86 -16.50
C LYS A 10 -13.24 3.82 -16.00
N ASP A 11 -14.41 3.31 -15.63
CA ASP A 11 -15.55 4.13 -15.24
C ASP A 11 -16.26 3.53 -14.02
N PRO A 12 -15.75 3.79 -12.80
CA PRO A 12 -16.36 3.25 -11.59
C PRO A 12 -17.75 3.87 -11.36
N PRO A 13 -18.71 3.12 -10.77
CA PRO A 13 -20.04 3.64 -10.47
C PRO A 13 -20.00 4.96 -9.68
N ALA A 14 -20.98 5.83 -9.93
CA ALA A 14 -21.12 7.14 -9.28
C ALA A 14 -20.90 7.13 -7.74
N PRO A 15 -21.47 6.18 -6.96
CA PRO A 15 -21.22 6.16 -5.51
C PRO A 15 -19.75 5.93 -5.14
N HIS A 16 -19.02 5.10 -5.88
CA HIS A 16 -17.58 4.88 -5.65
C HIS A 16 -16.77 6.14 -5.96
N LYS A 17 -17.09 6.84 -7.05
CA LYS A 17 -16.45 8.12 -7.38
C LYS A 17 -16.69 9.16 -6.28
N ALA A 18 -17.91 9.22 -5.74
CA ALA A 18 -18.23 10.10 -4.63
C ALA A 18 -17.44 9.74 -3.37
N LEU A 19 -17.33 8.43 -3.06
CA LEU A 19 -16.55 7.95 -1.92
C LEU A 19 -15.06 8.31 -2.04
N VAL A 20 -14.43 8.06 -3.20
CA VAL A 20 -13.03 8.42 -3.44
C VAL A 20 -12.81 9.93 -3.34
N LYS A 21 -13.74 10.75 -3.86
CA LYS A 21 -13.70 12.21 -3.69
C LYS A 21 -13.77 12.60 -2.21
N CYS A 22 -14.63 11.98 -1.41
CA CYS A 22 -14.71 12.22 0.03
C CYS A 22 -13.41 11.83 0.74
N ILE A 23 -12.87 10.64 0.44
CA ILE A 23 -11.58 10.17 0.98
C ILE A 23 -10.49 11.21 0.74
N ASN A 24 -10.36 11.68 -0.50
CA ASN A 24 -9.36 12.67 -0.87
C ASN A 24 -9.63 14.05 -0.23
N LYS A 25 -10.88 14.52 -0.25
CA LYS A 25 -11.28 15.83 0.30
C LYS A 25 -10.97 15.93 1.79
N TYR A 26 -11.24 14.86 2.53
CA TYR A 26 -11.08 14.82 3.98
C TYR A 26 -9.79 14.15 4.42
N GLY A 27 -8.86 13.84 3.50
CA GLY A 27 -7.58 13.20 3.83
C GLY A 27 -7.74 11.85 4.54
N MET A 28 -8.82 11.12 4.29
CA MET A 28 -9.02 9.80 4.90
C MET A 28 -7.89 8.88 4.46
N ARG A 29 -7.27 8.20 5.42
CA ARG A 29 -6.18 7.26 5.17
C ARG A 29 -6.46 5.95 5.87
N PHE A 30 -5.96 4.88 5.27
CA PHE A 30 -5.89 3.61 5.98
C PHE A 30 -4.75 3.69 6.97
N GLU A 31 -5.09 3.65 8.26
CA GLU A 31 -4.16 3.75 9.36
C GLU A 31 -4.56 2.74 10.44
N ALA A 32 -3.98 1.56 10.31
CA ALA A 32 -4.06 0.53 11.33
C ALA A 32 -2.97 0.77 12.38
N VAL A 33 -3.40 0.92 13.63
CA VAL A 33 -2.49 0.91 14.78
C VAL A 33 -2.26 -0.57 15.10
N HIS A 34 -1.04 -1.07 14.93
CA HIS A 34 -0.68 -2.47 15.17
C HIS A 34 -1.56 -3.51 14.43
N PRO A 35 -1.61 -3.49 13.08
CA PRO A 35 -2.34 -4.49 12.31
C PRO A 35 -1.78 -5.90 12.59
N PRO A 36 -2.62 -6.91 12.85
CA PRO A 36 -2.17 -8.28 13.01
C PRO A 36 -1.59 -8.80 11.69
N GLU A 37 -0.74 -9.81 11.78
CA GLU A 37 0.00 -10.37 10.64
C GLU A 37 -0.94 -10.84 9.52
N GLU A 38 -2.08 -11.43 9.87
CA GLU A 38 -3.09 -11.89 8.91
C GLU A 38 -3.65 -10.74 8.09
N VAL A 39 -3.92 -9.59 8.73
CA VAL A 39 -4.41 -8.39 8.04
C VAL A 39 -3.33 -7.84 7.12
N LEU A 40 -2.07 -7.80 7.56
CA LEU A 40 -0.94 -7.38 6.73
C LEU A 40 -0.77 -8.27 5.50
N LYS A 41 -0.80 -9.60 5.69
CA LYS A 41 -0.71 -10.58 4.60
C LYS A 41 -1.84 -10.42 3.60
N ALA A 42 -3.05 -10.08 4.04
CA ALA A 42 -4.21 -9.86 3.19
C ALA A 42 -4.17 -8.52 2.41
N MET A 43 -3.27 -7.59 2.74
CA MET A 43 -3.18 -6.31 2.02
C MET A 43 -2.73 -6.51 0.56
N PRO A 44 -3.19 -5.66 -0.37
CA PRO A 44 -2.82 -5.78 -1.79
C PRO A 44 -1.35 -5.43 -2.00
N MET A 45 -0.55 -6.32 -2.60
CA MET A 45 0.86 -6.04 -2.90
C MET A 45 1.05 -4.93 -3.95
N TRP A 46 0.07 -4.75 -4.82
CA TRP A 46 0.09 -3.78 -5.93
C TRP A 46 -0.75 -2.55 -5.59
N HIS A 47 -0.28 -1.37 -5.99
CA HIS A 47 -0.96 -0.10 -5.65
C HIS A 47 -1.21 0.03 -4.14
N HIS A 48 -0.23 -0.43 -3.36
CA HIS A 48 -0.30 -0.57 -1.91
C HIS A 48 -0.25 0.82 -1.22
N PRO A 49 -1.06 1.08 -0.18
CA PRO A 49 -1.14 2.40 0.47
C PRO A 49 0.16 2.85 1.16
N GLY A 50 1.04 1.91 1.46
CA GLY A 50 2.38 2.14 2.00
C GLY A 50 3.50 2.17 0.97
N GLU A 51 3.18 2.32 -0.32
CA GLU A 51 4.20 2.51 -1.36
C GLU A 51 5.00 3.80 -1.13
N ASP A 52 6.31 3.72 -1.37
CA ASP A 52 7.18 4.88 -1.46
C ASP A 52 6.88 5.66 -2.75
N SER A 53 6.24 6.83 -2.63
CA SER A 53 5.84 7.67 -3.77
C SER A 53 7.02 8.24 -4.55
N ASP A 54 8.21 8.31 -3.94
CA ASP A 54 9.39 8.90 -4.54
C ASP A 54 10.13 7.89 -5.44
N LYS A 55 9.82 6.59 -5.29
CA LYS A 55 10.38 5.52 -6.11
C LYS A 55 9.50 5.22 -7.32
N ARG A 56 10.16 4.88 -8.44
CA ARG A 56 9.48 4.40 -9.65
C ARG A 56 8.74 3.11 -9.34
N GLN A 57 7.41 3.14 -9.46
CA GLN A 57 6.57 1.97 -9.27
C GLN A 57 6.73 1.00 -10.44
N GLU A 58 7.10 -0.24 -10.15
CA GLU A 58 7.36 -1.25 -11.17
C GLU A 58 6.18 -2.20 -11.42
N ASN A 59 4.95 -1.68 -11.31
CA ASN A 59 3.71 -2.46 -11.35
C ASN A 59 3.37 -2.97 -12.76
N ASN A 60 3.88 -2.33 -13.81
CA ASN A 60 3.47 -2.58 -15.21
C ASN A 60 4.47 -3.42 -16.02
N GLY A 61 5.57 -3.88 -15.42
CA GLY A 61 6.56 -4.70 -16.12
C GLY A 61 6.06 -6.10 -16.46
N GLN A 62 6.71 -6.77 -17.41
CA GLN A 62 6.35 -8.13 -17.86
C GLN A 62 6.27 -9.12 -16.69
N ARG A 63 7.26 -9.11 -15.80
CA ARG A 63 7.27 -9.98 -14.60
C ARG A 63 6.16 -9.61 -13.59
N ALA A 64 5.82 -8.33 -13.45
CA ALA A 64 4.70 -7.91 -12.61
C ALA A 64 3.34 -8.33 -13.17
N ARG A 65 3.21 -8.37 -14.51
CA ARG A 65 2.04 -8.95 -15.18
C ARG A 65 2.00 -10.47 -15.00
N CYS A 66 3.13 -11.16 -15.12
CA CYS A 66 3.25 -12.60 -14.89
C CYS A 66 2.81 -12.97 -13.47
N LEU A 67 3.33 -12.28 -12.46
CA LEU A 67 2.94 -12.46 -11.06
C LEU A 67 1.43 -12.32 -10.84
N ARG A 68 0.79 -11.31 -11.44
CA ARG A 68 -0.65 -11.07 -11.28
C ARG A 68 -1.53 -12.07 -12.04
N MET A 69 -1.13 -12.44 -13.24
CA MET A 69 -1.98 -13.20 -14.17
C MET A 69 -1.76 -14.71 -14.12
N LYS A 70 -0.51 -15.15 -13.88
CA LYS A 70 -0.13 -16.57 -13.85
C LYS A 70 -0.04 -17.06 -12.40
N HIS A 71 0.81 -16.42 -11.59
CA HIS A 71 0.99 -16.83 -10.19
C HIS A 71 -0.12 -16.34 -9.24
N THR A 72 -1.06 -15.52 -9.71
CA THR A 72 -2.13 -14.91 -8.90
C THR A 72 -1.63 -14.18 -7.63
N ALA A 73 -0.39 -13.69 -7.65
CA ALA A 73 0.24 -13.02 -6.53
C ALA A 73 -0.31 -11.59 -6.38
N LEU A 74 -1.46 -11.46 -5.71
CA LEU A 74 -2.17 -10.19 -5.53
C LEU A 74 -1.96 -9.57 -4.15
N THR A 75 -1.67 -10.38 -3.14
CA THR A 75 -1.53 -9.95 -1.74
C THR A 75 -0.07 -9.95 -1.29
N ILE A 76 0.22 -9.26 -0.18
CA ILE A 76 1.55 -9.30 0.47
C ILE A 76 1.91 -10.73 0.84
N GLY A 77 0.94 -11.52 1.34
CA GLY A 77 1.13 -12.94 1.66
C GLY A 77 1.65 -13.73 0.46
N ASN A 78 1.01 -13.59 -0.71
CA ASN A 78 1.50 -14.25 -1.93
C ASN A 78 2.88 -13.75 -2.35
N GLY A 79 3.14 -12.45 -2.19
CA GLY A 79 4.44 -11.88 -2.49
C GLY A 79 5.56 -12.45 -1.62
N LEU A 80 5.30 -12.65 -0.33
CA LEU A 80 6.24 -13.22 0.63
C LEU A 80 6.53 -14.68 0.29
N GLU A 81 5.50 -15.49 0.04
CA GLU A 81 5.64 -16.88 -0.39
C GLU A 81 6.48 -17.03 -1.66
N MET A 82 6.28 -16.14 -2.65
CA MET A 82 7.11 -16.11 -3.85
C MET A 82 8.56 -15.70 -3.56
N ALA A 83 8.78 -14.81 -2.58
CA ALA A 83 10.10 -14.30 -2.24
C ALA A 83 10.92 -15.31 -1.41
N THR A 84 10.28 -16.09 -0.53
CA THR A 84 10.95 -17.10 0.31
C THR A 84 11.65 -18.18 -0.51
N ARG A 85 11.19 -18.44 -1.74
CA ARG A 85 11.85 -19.37 -2.68
C ARG A 85 13.29 -19.02 -2.98
N LEU A 86 13.65 -17.74 -2.91
CA LEU A 86 15.02 -17.28 -3.15
C LEU A 86 15.99 -17.72 -2.04
N GLU A 87 15.46 -18.14 -0.88
CA GLU A 87 16.22 -18.59 0.29
C GLU A 87 16.31 -20.12 0.36
N ASP A 88 15.56 -20.86 -0.47
CA ASP A 88 15.59 -22.32 -0.52
C ASP A 88 16.96 -22.80 -1.07
N PRO A 89 17.70 -23.66 -0.34
CA PRO A 89 18.94 -24.25 -0.84
C PRO A 89 18.81 -25.03 -2.15
N ALA A 90 17.63 -25.58 -2.46
CA ALA A 90 17.35 -26.27 -3.72
C ALA A 90 17.09 -25.31 -4.88
N HIS A 91 16.86 -24.02 -4.60
CA HIS A 91 16.60 -23.01 -5.61
C HIS A 91 17.90 -22.51 -6.25
N SER A 92 17.84 -22.24 -7.57
CA SER A 92 18.96 -21.72 -8.35
C SER A 92 18.56 -20.44 -9.07
N THR A 93 19.52 -19.56 -9.35
CA THR A 93 19.27 -18.28 -10.04
C THR A 93 18.97 -18.41 -11.54
N ARG A 94 18.82 -19.64 -12.05
CA ARG A 94 18.55 -19.92 -13.46
C ARG A 94 17.04 -19.93 -13.72
N ALA A 95 16.64 -19.49 -14.91
CA ALA A 95 15.25 -19.57 -15.36
C ALA A 95 14.73 -21.02 -15.42
N THR A 96 15.62 -21.99 -15.66
CA THR A 96 15.35 -23.43 -15.72
C THR A 96 15.62 -24.14 -14.39
N CYS A 97 15.50 -23.46 -13.25
CA CYS A 97 15.71 -24.08 -11.94
C CYS A 97 14.83 -25.33 -11.77
N GLU A 98 15.42 -26.45 -11.37
CA GLU A 98 14.74 -27.76 -11.26
C GLU A 98 14.06 -27.99 -9.90
N CYS A 99 14.01 -26.98 -9.03
CA CYS A 99 13.25 -27.11 -7.78
C CYS A 99 11.76 -27.34 -8.07
N ALA A 100 11.06 -27.97 -7.13
CA ALA A 100 9.67 -28.38 -7.30
C ALA A 100 8.76 -27.19 -7.68
N GLU A 101 8.90 -26.06 -6.99
CA GLU A 101 8.08 -24.87 -7.23
C GLU A 101 8.36 -24.21 -8.58
N CYS A 102 9.63 -24.10 -8.99
CA CYS A 102 9.96 -23.55 -10.31
C CYS A 102 9.49 -24.46 -11.45
N THR A 103 9.52 -25.78 -11.24
CA THR A 103 9.02 -26.75 -12.21
C THR A 103 7.50 -26.65 -12.33
N ASP A 104 6.78 -26.61 -11.22
CA ASP A 104 5.33 -26.39 -11.19
C ASP A 104 4.92 -25.07 -11.88
N ASP A 105 5.63 -23.97 -11.58
CA ASP A 105 5.39 -22.67 -12.21
C ASP A 105 5.55 -22.72 -13.74
N ARG A 106 6.53 -23.47 -14.25
CA ARG A 106 6.72 -23.62 -15.70
C ARG A 106 5.66 -24.51 -16.33
N ASP A 107 5.44 -25.68 -15.74
CA ASP A 107 4.65 -26.74 -16.36
C ASP A 107 3.14 -26.48 -16.21
N ASN A 108 2.71 -25.94 -15.07
CA ASN A 108 1.30 -25.75 -14.75
C ASN A 108 0.84 -24.29 -14.88
N GLN A 109 1.70 -23.30 -14.58
CA GLN A 109 1.35 -21.88 -14.68
C GLN A 109 1.83 -21.25 -16.00
N GLY A 110 2.62 -21.97 -16.81
CA GLY A 110 3.20 -21.48 -18.04
C GLY A 110 4.18 -20.32 -17.83
N CYS A 111 4.79 -20.20 -16.66
CA CYS A 111 5.79 -19.18 -16.38
C CYS A 111 7.07 -19.46 -17.19
N GLU A 112 7.66 -18.45 -17.82
CA GLU A 112 8.90 -18.63 -18.59
C GLU A 112 10.16 -18.57 -17.71
N ASP A 113 10.06 -17.90 -16.56
CA ASP A 113 11.20 -17.61 -15.69
C ASP A 113 10.72 -17.38 -14.25
N PRO A 114 10.53 -18.47 -13.48
CA PRO A 114 10.07 -18.40 -12.11
C PRO A 114 11.02 -17.62 -11.20
N HIS A 115 12.34 -17.75 -11.41
CA HIS A 115 13.35 -17.02 -10.63
C HIS A 115 13.21 -15.50 -10.78
N ALA A 116 13.01 -14.99 -11.99
CA ALA A 116 12.78 -13.57 -12.19
C ALA A 116 11.44 -13.10 -11.59
N CYS A 117 10.43 -13.97 -11.53
CA CYS A 117 9.17 -13.66 -10.85
C CYS A 117 9.35 -13.57 -9.33
N ALA A 118 10.05 -14.52 -8.71
CA ALA A 118 10.41 -14.47 -7.29
C ALA A 118 11.25 -13.22 -6.94
N THR A 119 12.27 -12.94 -7.75
CA THR A 119 13.10 -11.73 -7.61
C THR A 119 12.27 -10.45 -7.74
N LYS A 120 11.30 -10.43 -8.67
CA LYS A 120 10.39 -9.31 -8.83
C LYS A 120 9.48 -9.12 -7.62
N ALA A 121 8.95 -10.20 -7.06
CA ALA A 121 8.14 -10.16 -5.84
C ALA A 121 8.95 -9.60 -4.67
N ALA A 122 10.18 -10.09 -4.46
CA ALA A 122 11.07 -9.59 -3.42
C ALA A 122 11.42 -8.08 -3.59
N SER A 123 11.76 -7.65 -4.81
CA SER A 123 11.98 -6.23 -5.12
C SER A 123 10.74 -5.39 -4.82
N ARG A 124 9.56 -5.92 -5.18
CA ARG A 124 8.29 -5.24 -4.98
C ARG A 124 7.97 -5.02 -3.50
N LEU A 125 8.17 -6.04 -2.67
CA LEU A 125 7.98 -5.95 -1.21
C LEU A 125 8.91 -4.90 -0.58
N LYS A 126 10.14 -4.76 -1.08
CA LYS A 126 11.10 -3.73 -0.61
C LYS A 126 10.67 -2.29 -0.92
N GLN A 127 9.71 -2.07 -1.83
CA GLN A 127 9.15 -0.74 -2.13
C GLN A 127 7.98 -0.37 -1.21
N ILE A 128 7.49 -1.33 -0.43
CA ILE A 128 6.44 -1.11 0.57
C ILE A 128 7.09 -0.76 1.89
N HIS A 129 6.60 0.28 2.56
CA HIS A 129 7.13 0.72 3.84
C HIS A 129 7.09 -0.44 4.88
N PRO A 130 8.19 -0.71 5.62
CA PRO A 130 8.32 -1.90 6.48
C PRO A 130 7.20 -2.13 7.50
N ARG A 131 6.57 -1.06 8.01
CA ARG A 131 5.38 -1.16 8.91
C ARG A 131 4.22 -1.97 8.34
N TRP A 132 4.17 -2.15 7.02
CA TRP A 132 3.11 -2.89 6.33
C TRP A 132 3.56 -4.27 5.87
N ILE A 133 4.79 -4.68 6.19
CA ILE A 133 5.33 -6.01 5.89
C ILE A 133 5.34 -6.81 7.19
N PRO A 134 4.73 -8.01 7.22
CA PRO A 134 4.88 -8.98 8.31
C PRO A 134 6.34 -9.21 8.72
N GLY A 135 6.63 -9.25 10.03
CA GLY A 135 7.95 -9.64 10.56
C GLY A 135 8.60 -8.62 11.51
N PRO A 136 9.87 -8.85 11.91
CA PRO A 136 10.53 -8.10 12.99
C PRO A 136 10.82 -6.62 12.65
N GLY A 137 10.81 -6.26 11.36
CA GLY A 137 10.88 -4.87 10.91
C GLY A 137 9.58 -4.08 11.16
N ASN A 138 8.48 -4.78 11.45
CA ASN A 138 7.25 -4.15 11.89
C ASN A 138 7.33 -3.84 13.38
N ARG A 139 7.83 -2.64 13.69
CA ARG A 139 7.86 -2.04 15.04
C ARG A 139 6.51 -2.03 15.76
N ASN A 140 5.44 -2.36 15.06
CA ASN A 140 4.11 -2.46 15.62
C ASN A 140 3.77 -3.86 16.16
N THR A 141 4.63 -4.88 16.04
CA THR A 141 4.30 -6.23 16.54
C THR A 141 4.61 -6.39 18.03
N GLU A 142 5.44 -5.51 18.61
CA GLU A 142 6.02 -5.71 19.96
C GLU A 142 5.31 -4.95 21.09
N MET A 143 4.21 -4.23 20.82
CA MET A 143 3.42 -3.58 21.89
C MET A 143 2.22 -4.45 22.34
N GLU A 144 2.44 -5.76 22.44
CA GLU A 144 1.62 -6.60 23.30
C GLU A 144 2.12 -6.42 24.74
N SER A 145 1.22 -6.08 25.67
CA SER A 145 1.37 -6.09 27.14
C SER A 145 1.79 -4.82 27.90
N ALA A 146 1.53 -3.61 27.38
CA ALA A 146 1.33 -2.47 28.27
C ALA A 146 -0.11 -2.48 28.81
N VAL A 147 -0.29 -3.12 29.96
CA VAL A 147 -1.49 -2.98 30.79
C VAL A 147 -1.55 -1.50 31.21
N LEU A 148 -2.48 -0.73 30.63
CA LEU A 148 -2.71 0.64 31.06
C LEU A 148 -3.66 0.58 32.24
N ASP A 149 -3.21 1.08 33.39
CA ASP A 149 -4.04 1.29 34.58
C ASP A 149 -5.32 2.06 34.18
N GLU A 150 -6.47 1.54 34.61
CA GLU A 150 -7.81 1.89 34.12
C GLU A 150 -8.26 3.34 34.40
N ASP A 151 -7.41 4.22 34.94
CA ASP A 151 -7.86 5.49 35.53
C ASP A 151 -7.09 6.76 35.10
N SER A 152 -6.41 6.78 33.93
CA SER A 152 -5.75 8.02 33.46
C SER A 152 -5.79 8.34 31.95
N GLY A 153 -6.57 7.60 31.14
CA GLY A 153 -6.54 7.76 29.69
C GLY A 153 -7.59 8.72 29.11
N VAL A 154 -7.28 10.00 28.93
CA VAL A 154 -8.04 10.95 28.07
C VAL A 154 -8.09 10.48 26.59
N PHE A 155 -7.29 9.47 26.24
CA PHE A 155 -7.25 8.87 24.92
C PHE A 155 -7.43 7.35 25.02
N ILE A 156 -8.63 6.88 24.70
CA ILE A 156 -8.90 5.45 24.53
C ILE A 156 -8.21 5.02 23.23
N PRO A 157 -7.19 4.15 23.28
CA PRO A 157 -6.58 3.65 22.06
C PRO A 157 -7.64 2.90 21.25
N PRO A 158 -7.63 3.04 19.92
CA PRO A 158 -8.57 2.36 19.05
C PRO A 158 -8.48 0.84 19.21
N ASP A 159 -9.62 0.17 19.12
CA ASP A 159 -9.70 -1.29 19.21
C ASP A 159 -8.72 -1.99 18.26
N LYS A 160 -8.20 -3.15 18.69
CA LYS A 160 -7.41 -4.04 17.83
C LYS A 160 -8.21 -4.35 16.58
N ILE A 161 -7.64 -4.06 15.41
CA ILE A 161 -8.30 -4.38 14.15
C ILE A 161 -8.22 -5.89 13.89
N THR A 162 -9.34 -6.49 13.51
CA THR A 162 -9.44 -7.90 13.10
C THR A 162 -9.70 -8.05 11.60
N SER A 163 -10.01 -6.93 10.91
CA SER A 163 -10.26 -6.93 9.47
C SER A 163 -9.79 -5.62 8.82
N LEU A 164 -9.57 -5.66 7.50
CA LEU A 164 -9.22 -4.48 6.69
C LEU A 164 -10.29 -3.38 6.77
N ALA A 165 -11.55 -3.71 7.03
CA ALA A 165 -12.62 -2.71 7.11
C ALA A 165 -12.46 -1.76 8.31
N GLN A 166 -11.80 -2.21 9.39
CA GLN A 166 -11.69 -1.47 10.64
C GLN A 166 -10.51 -0.47 10.68
N GLY A 167 -9.60 -0.50 9.71
CA GLY A 167 -8.42 0.37 9.69
C GLY A 167 -8.59 1.71 8.98
N LEU A 168 -9.78 2.07 8.51
CA LEU A 168 -10.02 3.36 7.85
C LEU A 168 -10.11 4.50 8.88
N ARG A 169 -9.25 5.53 8.77
CA ARG A 169 -9.28 6.72 9.63
C ARG A 169 -9.50 7.99 8.85
N VAL A 170 -10.18 8.95 9.48
CA VAL A 170 -10.32 10.32 8.98
C VAL A 170 -9.23 11.18 9.59
N MET A 171 -8.25 11.61 8.79
CA MET A 171 -7.30 12.63 9.19
C MET A 171 -7.85 13.98 8.73
N THR A 172 -8.48 14.75 9.62
CA THR A 172 -8.93 16.10 9.22
C THR A 172 -7.72 16.89 8.76
N ASN A 173 -7.68 17.20 7.46
CA ASN A 173 -6.61 17.98 6.88
C ASN A 173 -6.76 19.41 7.41
N ARG A 174 -6.18 19.70 8.60
CA ARG A 174 -6.16 21.03 9.21
C ARG A 174 -5.41 22.08 8.37
N GLY A 175 -4.80 21.66 7.25
CA GLY A 175 -4.08 22.51 6.31
C GLY A 175 -4.63 22.44 4.90
N GLY A 176 -5.89 22.84 4.68
CA GLY A 176 -6.33 23.40 3.40
C GLY A 176 -5.72 24.79 3.13
N GLY A 177 -4.48 25.02 3.58
CA GLY A 177 -3.74 26.21 3.29
C GLY A 177 -3.23 26.12 1.86
N ARG A 178 -3.72 27.03 1.00
CA ARG A 178 -2.97 27.49 -0.15
C ARG A 178 -1.49 27.55 0.24
N ARG A 179 -0.62 26.96 -0.58
CA ARG A 179 0.83 27.12 -0.46
C ARG A 179 1.12 28.62 -0.44
N TRP A 180 1.32 29.19 0.74
CA TRP A 180 1.82 30.54 0.87
C TRP A 180 3.30 30.46 0.52
N SER A 181 3.65 30.88 -0.70
CA SER A 181 5.02 31.26 -1.01
C SER A 181 5.34 32.43 -0.09
N VAL A 182 6.08 32.15 0.99
CA VAL A 182 6.64 33.20 1.82
C VAL A 182 7.72 33.85 0.97
N HIS A 183 7.40 34.96 0.31
CA HIS A 183 8.43 35.82 -0.24
C HIS A 183 9.22 36.39 0.94
N PRO A 184 10.56 36.41 0.87
CA PRO A 184 11.38 37.01 1.91
C PRO A 184 10.95 38.46 2.13
N HIS A 185 10.77 38.78 3.41
CA HIS A 185 10.51 40.10 3.99
C HIS A 185 11.00 41.29 3.14
N ASP A 186 10.07 42.16 2.73
CA ASP A 186 10.35 43.55 2.39
C ASP A 186 9.83 44.42 3.54
N PRO A 187 10.69 44.99 4.40
CA PRO A 187 10.27 45.75 5.57
C PRO A 187 10.01 47.20 5.18
N GLY A 188 8.83 47.47 4.62
CA GLY A 188 8.33 48.84 4.47
C GLY A 188 7.56 49.07 3.18
N GLY A 189 6.25 48.91 3.22
CA GLY A 189 5.40 49.33 2.11
C GLY A 189 3.95 48.95 2.28
N GLU A 190 3.09 49.96 2.36
CA GLU A 190 1.63 49.86 2.45
C GLU A 190 1.04 48.85 1.44
N HIS A 191 0.22 47.92 1.93
CA HIS A 191 -0.46 46.93 1.10
C HIS A 191 -1.51 47.60 0.18
N LYS A 192 -1.13 47.90 -1.07
CA LYS A 192 -2.09 48.13 -2.14
C LYS A 192 -2.48 46.81 -2.79
N PHE A 193 -3.74 46.41 -2.59
CA PHE A 193 -4.34 45.28 -3.29
C PHE A 193 -4.67 45.69 -4.74
N TYR A 194 -4.06 45.03 -5.73
CA TYR A 194 -4.52 45.11 -7.11
C TYR A 194 -5.09 43.78 -7.57
N ARG A 195 -6.23 43.87 -8.26
CA ARG A 195 -6.98 42.76 -8.86
C ARG A 195 -6.40 42.49 -10.25
N VAL A 196 -5.74 41.34 -10.44
CA VAL A 196 -5.30 40.92 -11.78
C VAL A 196 -6.48 40.25 -12.48
N HIS A 197 -7.05 40.94 -13.47
CA HIS A 197 -7.98 40.35 -14.42
C HIS A 197 -7.20 39.50 -15.43
N GLY A 198 -7.42 38.19 -15.42
CA GLY A 198 -6.94 37.31 -16.49
C GLY A 198 -7.80 37.48 -17.73
N THR A 199 -7.20 37.99 -18.81
CA THR A 199 -7.76 37.94 -20.17
C THR A 199 -7.53 36.56 -20.79
N ARG A 200 -8.42 36.26 -21.75
CA ARG A 200 -8.65 35.02 -22.50
C ARG A 200 -7.42 34.22 -22.92
#